data_AF-A0A1Z5K158-F1
#
_entry.id   AF-A0A1Z5K158-F1
#
_cell.length_a   1.000
_cell.length_b   1.000
_cell.length_c   1.000
_cell.angle_alpha   90.00
_cell.angle_beta   90.00
_cell.angle_gamma   90.00
#
_symmetry.space_group_name_H-M   'P 1'
#
loop_
_entity.id
_entity.type
_entity.pdbx_description
1 polymer ?
#
loop_
_entity_poly.entity_id
_entity_poly.type
_entity_poly.pdbx_seq_one_letter_code
_entity_poly.pdbx_strand_id
1 'polypeptide(L)'
;MVNRSFPFFVAQCVAILLAIASKGQALTDAISPRTPSSTFKTIHGVKRVFCLSDLHTDHVENMEWLRQNVAASDLCQDDLLIVAGDISHESRRLQESLRLLRQACQIFFLPGNHEAWIGRHDKFESSFDKLYRVERTCRMHGVHVDPLFLDGNSPLWVVPLQSWYDGTLSFNEELCKDFGAFPWVDFIRCRWSPHDFPPMSKPNKRIPEGLVEYFHDTYNTPILWNILSSQTALHRNQKSALLTVSHFLPNKQCLPDWNDLEADENDFSMTWLNHGAGEMSAKFAKVAGSKKLDDQLRSLSGHFSRHVHVFGHSHRPKDFEYRGVRYIHNPLGKPRERTLHMVNPNVTFQCIWNVEEQGEISGPTVLRYWEQFGGGTEALRDRLKEVKGGRYSRSSDTKNSSQSTVY
;
A
#
# COMPACT_ATOMS: atom_id res chain seq x y z
N MET A 1 37.66 -18.91 4.92
CA MET A 1 37.85 -17.93 6.00
C MET A 1 36.59 -17.09 6.08
N VAL A 2 35.73 -17.36 7.06
CA VAL A 2 34.45 -16.67 7.25
C VAL A 2 34.71 -15.46 8.14
N ASN A 3 34.38 -14.28 7.63
CA ASN A 3 34.65 -13.00 8.28
C ASN A 3 33.64 -12.79 9.43
N ARG A 4 34.10 -12.95 10.67
CA ARG A 4 33.33 -12.73 11.92
C ARG A 4 33.60 -11.32 12.43
N SER A 5 32.85 -10.34 11.94
CA SER A 5 32.95 -8.96 12.44
C SER A 5 31.58 -8.26 12.39
N PHE A 6 30.56 -8.82 13.03
CA PHE A 6 29.26 -8.17 13.21
C PHE A 6 28.55 -8.35 14.58
N PRO A 7 29.06 -9.10 15.60
CA PRO A 7 28.28 -9.29 16.83
C PRO A 7 28.46 -8.21 17.91
N PHE A 8 29.36 -7.23 17.76
CA PHE A 8 29.68 -6.30 18.84
C PHE A 8 28.74 -5.09 18.95
N PHE A 9 28.12 -4.64 17.86
CA PHE A 9 27.27 -3.44 17.88
C PHE A 9 25.86 -3.72 18.41
N VAL A 10 25.31 -4.91 18.14
CA VAL A 10 23.94 -5.28 18.53
C VAL A 10 23.85 -5.63 20.02
N ALA A 11 24.90 -6.22 20.61
CA ALA A 11 24.95 -6.51 22.04
C ALA A 11 24.89 -5.23 22.90
N GLN A 12 25.41 -4.11 22.38
CA GLN A 12 25.42 -2.83 23.07
C GLN A 12 24.03 -2.17 23.08
N CYS A 13 23.23 -2.35 22.02
CA CYS A 13 21.84 -1.85 21.97
C CYS A 13 20.88 -2.65 22.87
N VAL A 14 21.05 -3.96 22.97
CA VAL A 14 20.21 -4.82 23.83
C VAL A 14 20.49 -4.57 25.33
N ALA A 15 21.75 -4.29 25.70
CA ALA A 15 22.11 -3.95 27.07
C ALA A 15 21.48 -2.61 27.55
N ILE A 16 21.33 -1.63 26.64
CA ILE A 16 20.69 -0.34 26.95
C ILE A 16 19.19 -0.51 27.19
N LEU A 17 18.52 -1.37 26.40
CA LEU A 17 17.08 -1.67 26.55
C LEU A 17 16.77 -2.40 27.87
N LEU A 18 17.63 -3.33 28.30
CA LEU A 18 17.44 -4.06 29.56
C LEU A 18 17.73 -3.20 30.80
N ALA A 19 18.63 -2.21 30.70
CA ALA A 19 18.92 -1.30 31.82
C ALA A 19 17.74 -0.36 32.14
N ILE A 20 16.96 0.05 31.13
CA ILE A 20 15.80 0.95 31.28
C ILE A 20 14.61 0.21 31.96
N ALA A 21 14.46 -1.09 31.74
CA ALA A 21 13.39 -1.89 32.32
C ALA A 21 13.52 -2.13 33.84
N SER A 22 14.67 -1.79 34.46
CA SER A 22 14.96 -2.13 35.86
C SER A 22 14.67 -1.02 36.89
N LYS A 23 14.20 0.16 36.47
CA LYS A 23 13.91 1.28 37.39
C LYS A 23 12.43 1.66 37.42
N GLY A 24 11.83 1.32 38.56
CA GLY A 24 10.48 1.58 39.11
C GLY A 24 9.56 2.65 38.51
N GLN A 25 8.28 2.29 38.58
CA GLN A 25 7.06 3.08 38.35
C GLN A 25 7.10 4.53 38.85
N ALA A 26 6.79 5.45 37.94
CA ALA A 26 6.04 6.67 38.24
C ALA A 26 5.16 7.01 37.02
N LEU A 27 3.87 7.23 37.28
CA LEU A 27 2.87 7.69 36.32
C LEU A 27 3.24 9.08 35.77
N THR A 28 3.73 9.11 34.54
CA THR A 28 3.54 10.23 33.60
C THR A 28 3.35 9.62 32.21
N ASP A 29 2.41 10.14 31.43
CA ASP A 29 2.20 9.81 30.00
C ASP A 29 3.38 10.33 29.16
N ALA A 30 4.59 9.89 29.49
CA ALA A 30 5.79 10.11 28.72
C ALA A 30 5.76 9.15 27.53
N ILE A 31 5.74 9.76 26.34
CA ILE A 31 5.88 9.17 25.00
C ILE A 31 6.74 7.89 25.06
N SER A 32 6.09 6.73 25.07
CA SER A 32 6.75 5.45 24.81
C SER A 32 7.48 5.58 23.47
N PRO A 33 8.71 5.04 23.33
CA PRO A 33 9.44 5.14 22.07
C PRO A 33 8.56 4.64 20.91
N ARG A 34 8.62 5.39 19.79
CA ARG A 34 7.88 5.22 18.52
C ARG A 34 8.26 3.91 17.79
N THR A 35 8.40 2.81 18.52
CA THR A 35 8.85 1.53 17.99
C THR A 35 7.62 0.72 17.59
N PRO A 36 7.49 0.32 16.32
CA PRO A 36 6.40 -0.56 15.90
C PRO A 36 6.49 -1.90 16.65
N SER A 37 5.33 -2.49 16.96
CA SER A 37 5.29 -3.84 17.52
C SER A 37 5.75 -4.83 16.46
N SER A 38 6.82 -5.56 16.75
CA SER A 38 7.23 -6.73 15.95
C SER A 38 6.49 -8.00 16.35
N THR A 39 5.69 -7.96 17.43
CA THR A 39 4.91 -9.10 17.89
C THR A 39 3.71 -9.34 16.98
N PHE A 40 3.33 -10.60 16.84
CA PHE A 40 2.18 -11.00 16.05
C PHE A 40 1.06 -11.54 16.95
N LYS A 41 -0.16 -11.54 16.43
CA LYS A 41 -1.31 -12.14 17.09
C LYS A 41 -1.78 -13.37 16.32
N THR A 42 -1.95 -14.50 17.01
CA THR A 42 -2.69 -15.64 16.45
C THR A 42 -4.18 -15.36 16.51
N ILE A 43 -4.88 -15.52 15.39
CA ILE A 43 -6.33 -15.42 15.30
C ILE A 43 -6.87 -16.78 14.82
N HIS A 44 -7.87 -17.28 15.55
CA HIS A 44 -8.61 -18.49 15.20
C HIS A 44 -9.99 -18.13 14.66
N GLY A 45 -10.59 -19.02 13.88
CA GLY A 45 -11.97 -18.89 13.38
C GLY A 45 -12.15 -17.90 12.23
N VAL A 46 -11.07 -17.32 11.70
CA VAL A 46 -11.14 -16.62 10.41
C VAL A 46 -11.27 -17.66 9.31
N LYS A 47 -12.33 -17.58 8.51
CA LYS A 47 -12.65 -18.51 7.42
C LYS A 47 -12.12 -18.02 6.08
N ARG A 48 -12.36 -16.75 5.75
CA ARG A 48 -12.01 -16.17 4.44
C ARG A 48 -11.25 -14.87 4.61
N VAL A 49 -10.33 -14.61 3.69
CA VAL A 49 -9.59 -13.36 3.59
C VAL A 49 -9.93 -12.66 2.28
N PHE A 50 -10.32 -11.39 2.40
CA PHE A 50 -10.69 -10.51 1.30
C PHE A 50 -9.68 -9.37 1.17
N CYS A 51 -9.62 -8.70 0.01
CA CYS A 51 -8.81 -7.49 -0.15
C CYS A 51 -9.55 -6.36 -0.87
N LEU A 52 -9.21 -5.13 -0.48
CA LEU A 52 -9.59 -3.87 -1.11
C LEU A 52 -8.48 -2.82 -0.88
N SER A 53 -8.46 -1.75 -1.65
CA SER A 53 -7.54 -0.61 -1.48
C SER A 53 -8.16 0.66 -2.05
N ASP A 54 -7.55 1.80 -1.79
CA ASP A 54 -7.86 3.07 -2.46
C ASP A 54 -9.36 3.42 -2.36
N LEU A 55 -9.92 3.34 -1.14
CA LEU A 55 -11.34 3.61 -0.90
C LEU A 55 -11.67 5.09 -1.09
N HIS A 56 -10.77 6.02 -0.78
CA HIS A 56 -10.96 7.47 -0.94
C HIS A 56 -12.34 7.97 -0.49
N THR A 57 -12.76 7.58 0.72
CA THR A 57 -14.07 7.87 1.33
C THR A 57 -14.30 9.36 1.65
N ASP A 58 -13.31 10.20 1.35
CA ASP A 58 -13.47 11.66 1.26
C ASP A 58 -14.44 12.06 0.12
N HIS A 59 -14.55 11.22 -0.92
CA HIS A 59 -15.60 11.32 -1.93
C HIS A 59 -16.92 10.78 -1.38
N VAL A 60 -17.97 11.59 -1.46
CA VAL A 60 -19.32 11.22 -0.97
C VAL A 60 -19.81 9.95 -1.65
N GLU A 61 -19.55 9.81 -2.95
CA GLU A 61 -19.92 8.64 -3.76
C GLU A 61 -19.19 7.37 -3.32
N ASN A 62 -17.92 7.47 -2.91
CA ASN A 62 -17.17 6.32 -2.40
C ASN A 62 -17.65 5.93 -1.00
N MET A 63 -17.98 6.91 -0.16
CA MET A 63 -18.56 6.64 1.14
C MET A 63 -19.93 5.98 1.05
N GLU A 64 -20.74 6.41 0.09
CA GLU A 64 -22.04 5.80 -0.18
C GLU A 64 -21.90 4.39 -0.77
N TRP A 65 -20.96 4.19 -1.70
CA TRP A 65 -20.58 2.86 -2.18
C TRP A 65 -20.20 1.95 -1.00
N LEU A 66 -19.40 2.44 -0.04
CA LEU A 66 -18.98 1.65 1.11
C LEU A 66 -20.17 1.21 1.97
N ARG A 67 -21.10 2.12 2.29
CA ARG A 67 -22.32 1.79 3.05
C ARG A 67 -23.16 0.73 2.36
N GLN A 68 -23.39 0.89 1.06
CA GLN A 68 -24.22 -0.02 0.27
C GLN A 68 -23.58 -1.40 0.14
N ASN A 69 -22.28 -1.47 -0.16
CA ASN A 69 -21.59 -2.75 -0.37
C ASN A 69 -21.37 -3.50 0.94
N VAL A 70 -21.10 -2.80 2.05
CA VAL A 70 -21.09 -3.43 3.38
C VAL A 70 -22.45 -4.05 3.70
N ALA A 71 -23.54 -3.32 3.45
CA ALA A 71 -24.90 -3.81 3.72
C ALA A 71 -25.35 -4.96 2.80
N ALA A 72 -24.89 -4.98 1.55
CA ALA A 72 -25.27 -5.98 0.55
C ALA A 72 -24.34 -7.20 0.49
N SER A 73 -23.13 -7.12 1.06
CA SER A 73 -22.16 -8.21 1.04
C SER A 73 -22.55 -9.37 1.94
N ASP A 74 -21.96 -10.54 1.67
CA ASP A 74 -22.01 -11.73 2.52
C ASP A 74 -20.85 -11.79 3.53
N LEU A 75 -20.18 -10.66 3.77
CA LEU A 75 -19.12 -10.57 4.78
C LEU A 75 -19.69 -10.80 6.18
N CYS A 76 -18.92 -11.52 7.00
CA CYS A 76 -19.28 -11.80 8.38
C CYS A 76 -18.07 -11.64 9.32
N GLN A 77 -18.29 -11.77 10.63
CA GLN A 77 -17.24 -11.59 11.65
C GLN A 77 -16.15 -12.68 11.61
N ASP A 78 -16.41 -13.77 10.91
CA ASP A 78 -15.42 -14.83 10.63
C ASP A 78 -14.57 -14.51 9.39
N ASP A 79 -14.79 -13.36 8.74
CA ASP A 79 -13.97 -12.93 7.60
C ASP A 79 -12.95 -11.86 8.01
N LEU A 80 -11.84 -11.81 7.28
CA LEU A 80 -10.83 -10.76 7.40
C LEU A 80 -10.76 -9.97 6.09
N LEU A 81 -11.00 -8.66 6.13
CA LEU A 81 -10.75 -7.76 5.01
C LEU A 81 -9.41 -7.04 5.18
N ILE A 82 -8.51 -7.26 4.24
CA ILE A 82 -7.28 -6.49 4.06
C ILE A 82 -7.61 -5.18 3.33
N VAL A 83 -7.25 -4.05 3.93
CA VAL A 83 -7.34 -2.73 3.29
C VAL A 83 -5.93 -2.15 3.11
N ALA A 84 -5.46 -2.14 1.86
CA ALA A 84 -4.10 -1.73 1.48
C ALA A 84 -3.99 -0.23 1.18
N GLY A 85 -4.27 0.58 2.20
CA GLY A 85 -4.10 2.04 2.19
C GLY A 85 -5.23 2.84 1.56
N ASP A 86 -5.12 4.15 1.71
CA ASP A 86 -5.95 5.18 1.09
C ASP A 86 -7.45 5.03 1.36
N ILE A 87 -7.80 4.95 2.65
CA ILE A 87 -9.19 5.05 3.07
C ILE A 87 -9.64 6.50 3.02
N SER A 88 -8.90 7.40 3.67
CA SER A 88 -9.23 8.82 3.79
C SER A 88 -8.10 9.60 4.45
N HIS A 89 -7.84 10.79 3.92
CA HIS A 89 -6.94 11.74 4.57
C HIS A 89 -7.60 12.51 5.72
N GLU A 90 -8.93 12.49 5.86
CA GLU A 90 -9.67 13.17 6.91
C GLU A 90 -9.97 12.24 8.10
N SER A 91 -9.51 12.62 9.31
CA SER A 91 -9.64 11.76 10.50
C SER A 91 -11.08 11.31 10.80
N ARG A 92 -12.08 12.19 10.58
CA ARG A 92 -13.49 11.86 10.81
C ARG A 92 -14.00 10.82 9.81
N ARG A 93 -13.64 10.96 8.54
CA ARG A 93 -14.05 10.04 7.47
C ARG A 93 -13.37 8.69 7.61
N LEU A 94 -12.06 8.67 7.88
CA LEU A 94 -11.34 7.46 8.24
C LEU A 94 -12.06 6.70 9.37
N GLN A 95 -12.38 7.36 10.48
CA GLN A 95 -13.07 6.71 11.59
C GLN A 95 -14.48 6.21 11.23
N GLU A 96 -15.23 6.94 10.40
CA GLU A 96 -16.55 6.51 9.93
C GLU A 96 -16.44 5.24 9.08
N SER A 97 -15.49 5.21 8.14
CA SER A 97 -15.21 4.08 7.26
C SER A 97 -14.75 2.84 8.04
N LEU A 98 -13.83 3.01 9.00
CA LEU A 98 -13.38 1.91 9.86
C LEU A 98 -14.52 1.33 10.70
N ARG A 99 -15.41 2.17 11.25
CA ARG A 99 -16.58 1.71 12.01
C ARG A 99 -17.54 0.90 11.14
N LEU A 100 -17.85 1.38 9.93
CA LEU A 100 -18.73 0.67 9.00
C LEU A 100 -18.15 -0.70 8.62
N LEU A 101 -16.88 -0.74 8.23
CA LEU A 101 -16.20 -1.98 7.87
C LEU A 101 -16.16 -2.98 9.03
N ARG A 102 -15.86 -2.51 10.25
CA ARG A 102 -15.80 -3.37 11.44
C ARG A 102 -17.14 -3.95 11.86
N GLN A 103 -18.26 -3.35 11.48
CA GLN A 103 -19.58 -3.94 11.70
C GLN A 103 -19.80 -5.21 10.87
N ALA A 104 -19.20 -5.30 9.67
CA ALA A 104 -19.34 -6.48 8.81
C ALA A 104 -18.33 -7.58 9.15
N CYS A 105 -17.04 -7.25 9.27
CA CYS A 105 -15.98 -8.26 9.42
C CYS A 105 -14.79 -7.76 10.25
N GLN A 106 -13.79 -8.64 10.45
CA GLN A 106 -12.50 -8.22 10.98
C GLN A 106 -11.73 -7.45 9.90
N ILE A 107 -10.96 -6.44 10.30
CA ILE A 107 -10.20 -5.59 9.37
C ILE A 107 -8.72 -5.65 9.70
N PHE A 108 -7.91 -5.81 8.67
CA PHE A 108 -6.47 -5.54 8.71
C PHE A 108 -6.21 -4.31 7.84
N PHE A 109 -5.57 -3.28 8.38
CA PHE A 109 -5.32 -2.04 7.67
C PHE A 109 -3.85 -1.65 7.71
N LEU A 110 -3.33 -1.27 6.54
CA LEU A 110 -2.04 -0.59 6.40
C LEU A 110 -2.30 0.79 5.78
N PRO A 111 -1.87 1.90 6.40
CA PRO A 111 -2.08 3.25 5.85
C PRO A 111 -1.33 3.47 4.53
N GLY A 112 -1.95 4.23 3.62
CA GLY A 112 -1.35 4.73 2.39
C GLY A 112 -0.79 6.15 2.52
N ASN A 113 -0.51 6.80 1.40
CA ASN A 113 0.00 8.17 1.40
C ASN A 113 -1.05 9.18 1.88
N HIS A 114 -2.33 8.95 1.60
CA HIS A 114 -3.41 9.86 2.03
C HIS A 114 -3.49 9.97 3.56
N GLU A 115 -3.26 8.86 4.27
CA GLU A 115 -3.25 8.88 5.74
C GLU A 115 -2.07 9.70 6.32
N ALA A 116 -1.01 9.95 5.54
CA ALA A 116 0.14 10.78 5.92
C ALA A 116 -0.05 12.28 5.60
N TRP A 117 -1.04 12.65 4.79
CA TRP A 117 -1.24 14.04 4.36
C TRP A 117 -1.73 14.94 5.47
N ILE A 118 -1.00 15.99 5.83
CA ILE A 118 -1.47 16.97 6.80
C ILE A 118 -2.47 17.91 6.13
N GLY A 119 -3.73 17.82 6.55
CA GLY A 119 -4.80 18.70 6.09
C GLY A 119 -4.68 20.12 6.64
N ARG A 120 -5.39 21.07 6.04
CA ARG A 120 -5.37 22.49 6.47
C ARG A 120 -5.77 22.70 7.93
N HIS A 121 -6.65 21.83 8.45
CA HIS A 121 -7.17 21.90 9.81
C HIS A 121 -6.51 20.89 10.77
N ASP A 122 -5.56 20.10 10.26
CA ASP A 122 -4.80 19.18 11.10
C ASP A 122 -3.80 19.96 11.95
N LYS A 123 -3.65 19.52 13.20
CA LYS A 123 -2.70 20.10 14.17
C LYS A 123 -1.47 19.21 14.38
N PHE A 124 -1.18 18.33 13.41
CA PHE A 124 0.01 17.47 13.46
C PHE A 124 1.24 18.26 13.04
N GLU A 125 2.35 18.06 13.75
CA GLU A 125 3.62 18.71 13.44
C GLU A 125 4.30 18.00 12.27
N SER A 126 4.27 16.66 12.25
CA SER A 126 4.77 15.84 11.16
C SER A 126 3.76 14.82 10.63
N SER A 127 4.03 14.31 9.43
CA SER A 127 3.29 13.20 8.83
C SER A 127 3.41 11.91 9.66
N PHE A 128 4.51 11.72 10.41
CA PHE A 128 4.64 10.60 11.33
C PHE A 128 3.69 10.72 12.53
N ASP A 129 3.51 11.92 13.10
CA ASP A 129 2.54 12.10 14.19
C ASP A 129 1.12 11.76 13.73
N LYS A 130 0.80 12.09 12.48
CA LYS A 130 -0.48 11.75 11.86
C LYS A 130 -0.61 10.24 11.65
N LEU A 131 0.38 9.58 11.07
CA LEU A 131 0.38 8.12 10.87
C LEU A 131 0.25 7.37 12.21
N TYR A 132 0.94 7.82 13.25
CA TYR A 132 0.79 7.28 14.60
C TYR A 132 -0.64 7.47 15.13
N ARG A 133 -1.26 8.64 14.89
CA ARG A 133 -2.66 8.87 15.28
C ARG A 133 -3.62 7.96 14.52
N VAL A 134 -3.39 7.74 13.23
CA VAL A 134 -4.17 6.82 12.39
C VAL A 134 -4.08 5.41 12.96
N GLU A 135 -2.88 4.94 13.24
CA GLU A 135 -2.61 3.64 13.82
C GLU A 135 -3.30 3.46 15.19
N ARG A 136 -3.22 4.46 16.08
CA ARG A 136 -3.95 4.46 17.36
C ARG A 136 -5.47 4.39 17.15
N THR A 137 -5.97 5.11 16.16
CA THR A 137 -7.40 5.12 15.80
C THR A 137 -7.86 3.75 15.34
N CYS A 138 -7.04 3.05 14.55
CA CYS A 138 -7.32 1.68 14.12
C CYS A 138 -7.46 0.74 15.33
N ARG A 139 -6.49 0.76 16.26
CA ARG A 139 -6.56 -0.08 17.47
C ARG A 139 -7.78 0.23 18.34
N MET A 140 -8.14 1.51 18.51
CA MET A 140 -9.36 1.89 19.26
C MET A 140 -10.65 1.36 18.61
N HIS A 141 -10.65 1.15 17.29
CA HIS A 141 -11.76 0.55 16.55
C HIS A 141 -11.63 -0.98 16.39
N GLY A 142 -10.66 -1.61 17.06
CA GLY A 142 -10.42 -3.04 16.98
C GLY A 142 -9.99 -3.50 15.59
N VAL A 143 -9.34 -2.63 14.82
CA VAL A 143 -8.73 -2.92 13.51
C VAL A 143 -7.30 -3.40 13.75
N HIS A 144 -6.92 -4.49 13.09
CA HIS A 144 -5.58 -5.05 13.15
C HIS A 144 -4.63 -4.25 12.28
N VAL A 145 -3.46 -3.93 12.81
CA VAL A 145 -2.37 -3.21 12.11
C VAL A 145 -1.00 -3.85 12.34
N ASP A 146 -0.95 -4.84 13.25
CA ASP A 146 0.23 -5.63 13.60
C ASP A 146 0.16 -6.97 12.86
N PRO A 147 1.29 -7.68 12.66
CA PRO A 147 1.28 -8.99 12.01
C PRO A 147 0.30 -9.98 12.64
N LEU A 148 -0.37 -10.76 11.80
CA LEU A 148 -1.30 -11.80 12.22
C LEU A 148 -0.83 -13.17 11.75
N PHE A 149 -1.13 -14.18 12.55
CA PHE A 149 -1.11 -15.57 12.13
C PHE A 149 -2.54 -16.11 12.18
N LEU A 150 -3.11 -16.43 11.02
CA LEU A 150 -4.43 -17.02 10.89
C LEU A 150 -4.28 -18.54 10.95
N ASP A 151 -4.79 -19.12 12.03
CA ASP A 151 -4.73 -20.56 12.27
C ASP A 151 -5.96 -21.26 11.67
N GLY A 152 -5.73 -22.39 11.03
CA GLY A 152 -6.75 -23.20 10.34
C GLY A 152 -6.11 -24.28 9.45
N ASN A 153 -6.91 -24.91 8.59
CA ASN A 153 -6.43 -25.99 7.71
C ASN A 153 -5.41 -25.49 6.66
N SER A 154 -5.57 -24.25 6.21
CA SER A 154 -4.66 -23.54 5.31
C SER A 154 -4.12 -22.28 5.99
N PRO A 155 -3.17 -22.42 6.93
CA PRO A 155 -2.72 -21.33 7.79
C PRO A 155 -2.00 -20.24 7.00
N LEU A 156 -2.20 -18.99 7.41
CA LEU A 156 -1.74 -17.81 6.69
C LEU A 156 -1.14 -16.76 7.63
N TRP A 157 0.10 -16.35 7.35
CA TRP A 157 0.66 -15.12 7.91
C TRP A 157 0.13 -13.90 7.16
N VAL A 158 -0.31 -12.86 7.86
CA VAL A 158 -0.67 -11.55 7.30
C VAL A 158 0.30 -10.51 7.84
N VAL A 159 1.05 -9.85 6.95
CA VAL A 159 2.23 -9.08 7.33
C VAL A 159 2.20 -7.68 6.70
N PRO A 160 2.17 -6.61 7.52
CA PRO A 160 2.26 -5.24 7.02
C PRO A 160 3.71 -4.90 6.66
N LEU A 161 3.92 -4.34 5.47
CA LEU A 161 5.19 -3.82 5.01
C LEU A 161 5.03 -2.34 4.66
N GLN A 162 5.48 -1.48 5.56
CA GLN A 162 5.50 -0.03 5.36
C GLN A 162 6.54 0.33 4.31
N SER A 163 6.23 1.31 3.47
CA SER A 163 7.16 1.79 2.44
C SER A 163 6.79 3.22 2.04
N TRP A 164 7.56 3.75 1.09
CA TRP A 164 7.26 4.97 0.36
C TRP A 164 7.75 4.79 -1.08
N TYR A 165 8.18 5.87 -1.73
CA TYR A 165 8.85 5.84 -3.03
C TYR A 165 10.23 6.51 -2.98
N ASP A 166 11.13 6.01 -3.83
CA ASP A 166 12.52 6.48 -3.96
C ASP A 166 12.95 6.69 -5.43
N GLY A 167 12.02 6.54 -6.38
CA GLY A 167 12.28 6.71 -7.81
C GLY A 167 12.87 5.48 -8.51
N THR A 168 13.14 4.39 -7.80
CA THR A 168 13.77 3.18 -8.38
C THR A 168 12.88 2.44 -9.39
N LEU A 169 11.57 2.72 -9.42
CA LEU A 169 10.65 2.17 -10.42
C LEU A 169 10.57 3.01 -11.70
N SER A 170 11.31 4.12 -11.80
CA SER A 170 11.42 4.91 -13.03
C SER A 170 11.93 4.03 -14.19
N PHE A 171 11.42 4.28 -15.40
CA PHE A 171 11.77 3.53 -16.60
C PHE A 171 12.03 4.42 -17.83
N ASN A 172 11.71 5.72 -17.78
CA ASN A 172 11.97 6.65 -18.86
C ASN A 172 12.18 8.07 -18.33
N GLU A 173 13.45 8.48 -18.21
CA GLU A 173 13.83 9.80 -17.72
C GLU A 173 13.46 10.94 -18.70
N GLU A 174 13.42 10.66 -20.01
CA GLU A 174 13.05 11.65 -21.02
C GLU A 174 11.59 12.07 -20.91
N LEU A 175 10.71 11.15 -20.54
CA LEU A 175 9.29 11.43 -20.26
C LEU A 175 9.06 12.06 -18.89
N CYS A 176 10.08 12.05 -18.02
CA CYS A 176 10.05 12.68 -16.71
C CYS A 176 10.56 14.13 -16.71
N LYS A 177 10.65 14.78 -17.88
CA LYS A 177 10.93 16.22 -17.98
C LYS A 177 9.97 17.01 -17.08
N ASP A 178 10.51 18.04 -16.44
CA ASP A 178 9.77 18.91 -15.51
C ASP A 178 9.16 18.20 -14.28
N PHE A 179 9.69 17.04 -13.88
CA PHE A 179 9.25 16.34 -12.67
C PHE A 179 9.27 17.23 -11.40
N GLY A 180 10.17 18.21 -11.34
CA GLY A 180 10.20 19.20 -10.25
C GLY A 180 8.91 20.05 -10.11
N ALA A 181 8.14 20.16 -11.20
CA ALA A 181 6.84 20.84 -11.28
C ALA A 181 5.65 19.86 -11.29
N PHE A 182 5.89 18.55 -11.20
CA PHE A 182 4.83 17.54 -11.14
C PHE A 182 3.93 17.81 -9.91
N PRO A 183 2.60 18.00 -10.08
CA PRO A 183 1.70 18.43 -9.01
C PRO A 183 1.30 17.26 -8.09
N TRP A 184 2.27 16.48 -7.64
CA TRP A 184 2.06 15.38 -6.73
C TRP A 184 1.76 15.90 -5.32
N VAL A 185 0.61 15.49 -4.77
CA VAL A 185 0.06 16.08 -3.54
C VAL A 185 0.93 15.77 -2.32
N ASP A 186 1.64 14.65 -2.31
CA ASP A 186 2.55 14.28 -1.22
C ASP A 186 3.64 15.34 -1.03
N PHE A 187 4.13 15.97 -2.10
CA PHE A 187 5.13 17.03 -2.04
C PHE A 187 4.63 18.31 -1.35
N ILE A 188 3.32 18.42 -1.17
CA ILE A 188 2.64 19.60 -0.62
C ILE A 188 2.14 19.29 0.80
N ARG A 189 1.59 18.09 1.01
CA ARG A 189 0.86 17.74 2.23
C ARG A 189 1.66 16.87 3.19
N CYS A 190 2.69 16.17 2.74
CA CYS A 190 3.55 15.46 3.66
C CYS A 190 4.57 16.41 4.28
N ARG A 191 4.80 16.27 5.59
CA ARG A 191 5.86 16.96 6.31
C ARG A 191 6.71 15.94 7.04
N TRP A 192 7.91 15.77 6.53
CA TRP A 192 8.89 14.87 7.11
C TRP A 192 10.00 15.70 7.78
N SER A 193 10.22 15.50 9.07
CA SER A 193 11.27 16.21 9.83
C SER A 193 12.54 15.36 9.92
N PRO A 194 13.75 15.97 9.95
CA PRO A 194 14.98 15.26 10.30
C PRO A 194 14.97 14.62 11.69
N HIS A 195 14.04 15.03 12.57
CA HIS A 195 13.78 14.36 13.84
C HIS A 195 13.00 13.06 13.67
N ASP A 196 12.27 12.89 12.57
CA ASP A 196 11.41 11.73 12.34
C ASP A 196 12.16 10.53 11.73
N PHE A 197 13.25 10.75 11.00
CA PHE A 197 14.15 9.70 10.50
C PHE A 197 15.57 10.26 10.29
N PRO A 198 16.65 9.43 10.35
CA PRO A 198 18.02 9.94 10.35
C PRO A 198 18.27 10.90 9.17
N PRO A 199 19.00 12.01 9.39
CA PRO A 199 19.13 13.07 8.40
C PRO A 199 19.90 12.56 7.18
N MET A 200 19.18 12.14 6.15
CA MET A 200 19.73 11.87 4.83
C MET A 200 18.84 12.46 3.74
N SER A 201 18.71 13.79 3.69
CA SER A 201 18.76 14.51 2.40
C SER A 201 18.70 16.04 2.55
N LYS A 202 19.19 16.68 1.48
CA LYS A 202 19.24 18.13 1.27
C LYS A 202 17.82 18.70 1.15
N PRO A 203 17.54 19.89 1.69
CA PRO A 203 16.19 20.49 1.78
C PRO A 203 15.45 20.77 0.45
N ASN A 204 16.01 20.43 -0.72
CA ASN A 204 15.50 20.83 -2.04
C ASN A 204 15.09 19.66 -2.97
N LYS A 205 15.04 18.41 -2.49
CA LYS A 205 14.58 17.28 -3.30
C LYS A 205 13.10 16.97 -3.02
N ARG A 206 12.32 16.74 -4.09
CA ARG A 206 10.88 16.41 -4.01
C ARG A 206 10.61 15.02 -3.43
N ILE A 207 11.48 14.05 -3.74
CA ILE A 207 11.42 12.69 -3.20
C ILE A 207 12.15 12.67 -1.85
N PRO A 208 11.51 12.17 -0.77
CA PRO A 208 12.13 12.09 0.55
C PRO A 208 13.16 10.95 0.59
N GLU A 209 14.44 11.25 0.37
CA GLU A 209 15.51 10.24 0.44
C GLU A 209 15.66 9.73 1.88
N GLY A 210 15.92 8.43 2.06
CA GLY A 210 16.05 7.80 3.38
C GLY A 210 14.74 7.33 4.00
N LEU A 211 13.58 7.75 3.49
CA LEU A 211 12.28 7.38 4.07
C LEU A 211 11.94 5.91 3.84
N VAL A 212 12.27 5.37 2.66
CA VAL A 212 12.09 3.95 2.35
C VAL A 212 13.00 3.10 3.24
N GLU A 213 14.26 3.48 3.40
CA GLU A 213 15.22 2.84 4.30
C GLU A 213 14.72 2.86 5.74
N TYR A 214 14.21 4.00 6.20
CA TYR A 214 13.65 4.13 7.54
C TYR A 214 12.52 3.14 7.79
N PHE A 215 11.53 3.04 6.89
CA PHE A 215 10.45 2.06 7.02
C PHE A 215 10.96 0.62 6.94
N HIS A 216 11.88 0.35 6.02
CA HIS A 216 12.48 -0.96 5.87
C HIS A 216 13.23 -1.43 7.13
N ASP A 217 14.13 -0.59 7.64
CA ASP A 217 15.02 -0.92 8.76
C ASP A 217 14.27 -0.89 10.10
N THR A 218 13.39 0.10 10.29
CA THR A 218 12.73 0.35 11.59
C THR A 218 11.45 -0.47 11.78
N TYR A 219 10.66 -0.67 10.71
CA TYR A 219 9.37 -1.34 10.79
C TYR A 219 9.44 -2.77 10.25
N ASN A 220 9.83 -2.91 8.98
CA ASN A 220 9.65 -4.17 8.29
C ASN A 220 10.67 -5.23 8.73
N THR A 221 11.94 -4.87 8.90
CA THR A 221 13.01 -5.83 9.22
C THR A 221 12.77 -6.56 10.54
N PRO A 222 12.45 -5.88 11.67
CA PRO A 222 12.13 -6.56 12.92
C PRO A 222 10.90 -7.47 12.81
N ILE A 223 9.86 -7.03 12.09
CA ILE A 223 8.64 -7.82 11.84
C ILE A 223 8.98 -9.11 11.10
N LEU A 224 9.67 -9.01 9.97
CA LEU A 224 10.03 -10.15 9.14
C LEU A 224 10.95 -11.12 9.87
N TRP A 225 11.92 -10.62 10.63
CA TRP A 225 12.79 -11.46 11.46
C TRP A 225 11.99 -12.27 12.48
N ASN A 226 11.02 -11.64 13.15
CA ASN A 226 10.19 -12.33 14.14
C ASN A 226 9.29 -13.39 13.50
N ILE A 227 8.69 -13.09 12.35
CA ILE A 227 7.85 -14.03 11.62
C ILE A 227 8.66 -15.23 11.13
N LEU A 228 9.82 -15.01 10.51
CA LEU A 228 10.68 -16.10 10.03
C LEU A 228 11.14 -17.01 11.19
N SER A 229 11.47 -16.40 12.34
CA SER A 229 11.84 -17.14 13.56
C SER A 229 10.66 -17.96 14.10
N SER A 230 9.47 -17.36 14.15
CA SER A 230 8.25 -17.97 14.70
C SER A 230 7.67 -19.05 13.80
N GLN A 231 7.75 -18.88 12.48
CA GLN A 231 7.27 -19.84 11.49
C GLN A 231 7.92 -21.21 11.66
N THR A 232 9.23 -21.25 11.93
CA THR A 232 9.93 -22.53 12.16
C THR A 232 9.48 -23.24 13.44
N ALA A 233 8.99 -22.48 14.44
CA ALA A 233 8.55 -23.03 15.72
C ALA A 233 7.10 -23.55 15.69
N LEU A 234 6.21 -22.89 14.92
CA LEU A 234 4.78 -23.18 14.93
C LEU A 234 4.42 -24.46 14.15
N HIS A 235 5.12 -24.79 13.07
CA HIS A 235 4.78 -25.96 12.25
C HIS A 235 5.96 -26.92 12.09
N ARG A 236 5.94 -27.98 12.93
CA ARG A 236 6.84 -29.15 12.86
C ARG A 236 6.52 -30.02 11.62
N ASN A 237 6.86 -29.52 10.42
CA ASN A 237 6.99 -30.21 9.12
C ASN A 237 6.14 -29.68 7.94
N GLN A 238 5.33 -28.62 8.09
CA GLN A 238 4.65 -27.98 6.95
C GLN A 238 4.84 -26.46 6.96
N LYS A 239 5.12 -25.87 5.79
CA LYS A 239 5.23 -24.42 5.65
C LYS A 239 3.82 -23.81 5.53
N SER A 240 3.49 -22.87 6.40
CA SER A 240 2.30 -22.02 6.19
C SER A 240 2.51 -21.04 5.03
N ALA A 241 1.41 -20.45 4.56
CA ALA A 241 1.44 -19.43 3.53
C ALA A 241 1.72 -18.04 4.11
N LEU A 242 2.05 -17.10 3.24
CA LEU A 242 2.34 -15.72 3.56
C LEU A 242 1.53 -14.77 2.67
N LEU A 243 0.83 -13.84 3.30
CA LEU A 243 0.24 -12.66 2.69
C LEU A 243 0.94 -11.42 3.23
N THR A 244 1.64 -10.73 2.35
CA THR A 244 2.25 -9.43 2.65
C THR A 244 1.37 -8.31 2.12
N VAL A 245 1.34 -7.18 2.83
CA VAL A 245 0.52 -6.02 2.47
C VAL A 245 1.41 -4.81 2.42
N SER A 246 1.31 -4.03 1.36
CA SER A 246 1.90 -2.69 1.27
C SER A 246 0.88 -1.74 0.65
N HIS A 247 1.12 -0.44 0.66
CA HIS A 247 0.34 0.48 -0.16
C HIS A 247 1.08 0.77 -1.48
N PHE A 248 2.38 1.03 -1.39
CA PHE A 248 3.26 1.34 -2.52
C PHE A 248 3.66 0.12 -3.33
N LEU A 249 3.97 0.35 -4.60
CA LEU A 249 4.28 -0.72 -5.55
C LEU A 249 5.68 -1.32 -5.26
N PRO A 250 5.82 -2.65 -5.25
CA PRO A 250 7.11 -3.28 -5.00
C PRO A 250 8.05 -3.26 -6.21
N ASN A 251 7.53 -3.39 -7.43
CA ASN A 251 8.33 -3.55 -8.64
C ASN A 251 7.65 -2.91 -9.86
N LYS A 252 8.37 -2.89 -11.00
CA LYS A 252 7.87 -2.31 -12.25
C LYS A 252 6.69 -3.09 -12.84
N GLN A 253 6.59 -4.39 -12.60
CA GLN A 253 5.46 -5.22 -13.07
C GLN A 253 4.12 -4.77 -12.46
N CYS A 254 4.17 -4.18 -11.26
CA CYS A 254 3.02 -3.61 -10.60
C CYS A 254 2.57 -2.26 -11.19
N LEU A 255 3.39 -1.60 -12.02
CA LEU A 255 3.05 -0.30 -12.61
C LEU A 255 1.81 -0.40 -13.52
N PRO A 256 0.96 0.65 -13.57
CA PRO A 256 -0.22 0.74 -14.44
C PRO A 256 -0.08 0.16 -15.85
N ASP A 257 1.02 0.51 -16.53
CA ASP A 257 1.16 0.30 -17.97
C ASP A 257 1.94 -0.96 -18.34
N TRP A 258 2.46 -1.67 -17.35
CA TRP A 258 3.15 -2.95 -17.55
C TRP A 258 2.18 -4.01 -18.10
N ASN A 259 2.52 -4.64 -19.22
CA ASN A 259 1.62 -5.56 -19.92
C ASN A 259 2.24 -6.92 -20.30
N ASP A 260 3.54 -7.12 -20.11
CA ASP A 260 4.26 -8.34 -20.49
C ASP A 260 5.23 -8.74 -19.37
N LEU A 261 4.95 -9.86 -18.70
CA LEU A 261 5.77 -10.35 -17.59
C LEU A 261 7.12 -10.93 -18.02
N GLU A 262 7.27 -11.30 -19.30
CA GLU A 262 8.50 -11.86 -19.85
C GLU A 262 9.46 -10.79 -20.35
N ALA A 263 8.98 -9.54 -20.47
CA ALA A 263 9.80 -8.41 -20.87
C ALA A 263 10.90 -8.12 -19.82
N ASP A 264 12.07 -7.71 -20.31
CA ASP A 264 13.16 -7.26 -19.44
C ASP A 264 12.70 -6.03 -18.64
N GLU A 265 12.99 -5.99 -17.35
CA GLU A 265 12.66 -4.86 -16.47
C GLU A 265 13.30 -3.53 -16.91
N ASN A 266 14.31 -3.60 -17.77
CA ASN A 266 14.99 -2.46 -18.39
C ASN A 266 14.51 -2.17 -19.82
N ASP A 267 13.76 -3.08 -20.45
CA ASP A 267 13.20 -2.92 -21.79
C ASP A 267 11.70 -2.60 -21.71
N PHE A 268 11.40 -1.39 -21.22
CA PHE A 268 10.03 -0.89 -21.20
C PHE A 268 9.64 -0.43 -22.60
N SER A 269 8.69 -1.12 -23.24
CA SER A 269 8.28 -0.75 -24.58
C SER A 269 7.57 0.61 -24.60
N MET A 270 8.07 1.55 -25.40
CA MET A 270 7.41 2.84 -25.64
C MET A 270 6.00 2.68 -26.21
N THR A 271 5.70 1.53 -26.85
CA THR A 271 4.35 1.22 -27.33
C THR A 271 3.34 1.10 -26.21
N TRP A 272 3.76 0.70 -25.01
CA TRP A 272 2.88 0.56 -23.85
C TRP A 272 2.39 1.90 -23.31
N LEU A 273 3.07 3.00 -23.65
CA LEU A 273 2.72 4.37 -23.25
C LEU A 273 1.88 5.10 -24.31
N ASN A 274 1.52 4.42 -25.40
CA ASN A 274 0.76 4.98 -26.51
C ASN A 274 -0.76 5.06 -26.23
N HIS A 275 -1.11 5.52 -25.02
CA HIS A 275 -2.49 5.75 -24.57
C HIS A 275 -2.77 7.24 -24.30
N GLY A 276 -1.84 8.13 -24.67
CA GLY A 276 -1.98 9.58 -24.54
C GLY A 276 -1.67 10.15 -23.16
N ALA A 277 -1.27 9.33 -22.19
CA ALA A 277 -0.87 9.76 -20.84
C ALA A 277 0.53 9.25 -20.44
N GLY A 278 1.37 8.91 -21.42
CA GLY A 278 2.70 8.30 -21.19
C GLY A 278 3.63 9.13 -20.29
N GLU A 279 3.63 10.46 -20.43
CA GLU A 279 4.41 11.33 -19.55
C GLU A 279 3.93 11.27 -18.09
N MET A 280 2.62 11.27 -17.87
CA MET A 280 2.03 11.17 -16.54
C MET A 280 2.35 9.82 -15.90
N SER A 281 2.28 8.74 -16.69
CA SER A 281 2.67 7.40 -16.26
C SER A 281 4.14 7.31 -15.87
N ALA A 282 5.05 7.86 -16.68
CA ALA A 282 6.47 7.88 -16.38
C ALA A 282 6.77 8.70 -15.10
N LYS A 283 6.15 9.87 -14.94
CA LYS A 283 6.27 10.70 -13.73
C LYS A 283 5.70 9.98 -12.50
N PHE A 284 4.56 9.30 -12.63
CA PHE A 284 3.99 8.49 -11.55
C PHE A 284 4.92 7.38 -11.11
N ALA A 285 5.63 6.71 -12.03
CA ALA A 285 6.57 5.64 -11.68
C ALA A 285 7.65 6.08 -10.68
N LYS A 286 8.06 7.36 -10.71
CA LYS A 286 8.99 7.93 -9.72
C LYS A 286 8.44 8.04 -8.30
N VAL A 287 7.11 8.05 -8.16
CA VAL A 287 6.40 8.16 -6.89
C VAL A 287 5.51 6.94 -6.60
N ALA A 288 5.69 5.85 -7.35
CA ALA A 288 4.83 4.67 -7.28
C ALA A 288 5.24 3.72 -6.16
N GLY A 289 6.53 3.65 -5.83
CA GLY A 289 7.05 2.76 -4.80
C GLY A 289 8.56 2.58 -4.90
N SER A 290 9.05 1.43 -4.47
CA SER A 290 10.49 1.15 -4.36
C SER A 290 10.82 -0.31 -4.62
N LYS A 291 11.90 -0.54 -5.39
CA LYS A 291 12.50 -1.85 -5.60
C LYS A 291 12.96 -2.51 -4.29
N LYS A 292 13.31 -1.73 -3.26
CA LYS A 292 13.70 -2.25 -1.94
C LYS A 292 12.58 -3.04 -1.30
N LEU A 293 11.33 -2.74 -1.62
CA LEU A 293 10.17 -3.53 -1.19
C LEU A 293 10.13 -4.89 -1.93
N ASP A 294 10.35 -4.94 -3.25
CA ASP A 294 10.48 -6.24 -3.96
C ASP A 294 11.63 -7.06 -3.41
N ASP A 295 12.79 -6.46 -3.13
CA ASP A 295 13.93 -7.16 -2.52
C ASP A 295 13.55 -7.83 -1.19
N GLN A 296 12.72 -7.16 -0.36
CA GLN A 296 12.15 -7.78 0.84
C GLN A 296 11.25 -8.96 0.51
N LEU A 297 10.34 -8.80 -0.44
CA LEU A 297 9.44 -9.90 -0.85
C LEU A 297 10.25 -11.10 -1.35
N ARG A 298 11.28 -10.88 -2.18
CA ARG A 298 12.14 -11.95 -2.69
C ARG A 298 12.95 -12.62 -1.60
N SER A 299 13.38 -11.89 -0.58
CA SER A 299 14.11 -12.47 0.56
C SER A 299 13.31 -13.51 1.35
N LEU A 300 11.97 -13.52 1.21
CA LEU A 300 11.06 -14.47 1.87
C LEU A 300 10.81 -15.74 1.04
N SER A 301 11.32 -15.77 -0.21
CA SER A 301 11.13 -16.90 -1.13
C SER A 301 11.67 -18.19 -0.53
N GLY A 302 10.88 -19.25 -0.63
CA GLY A 302 11.25 -20.56 -0.11
C GLY A 302 11.07 -20.74 1.41
N HIS A 303 10.73 -19.70 2.18
CA HIS A 303 10.40 -19.85 3.61
C HIS A 303 8.92 -20.25 3.84
N PHE A 304 8.05 -19.93 2.89
CA PHE A 304 6.61 -20.19 2.95
C PHE A 304 6.18 -21.12 1.81
N SER A 305 5.05 -21.81 1.97
CA SER A 305 4.50 -22.67 0.91
C SER A 305 3.94 -21.87 -0.26
N ARG A 306 3.40 -20.68 0.05
CA ARG A 306 2.84 -19.75 -0.92
C ARG A 306 3.02 -18.31 -0.46
N HIS A 307 3.22 -17.39 -1.40
CA HIS A 307 3.38 -15.97 -1.14
C HIS A 307 2.43 -15.13 -2.01
N VAL A 308 1.54 -14.40 -1.36
CA VAL A 308 0.65 -13.40 -1.96
C VAL A 308 1.06 -12.00 -1.46
N HIS A 309 1.00 -11.01 -2.33
CA HIS A 309 1.26 -9.61 -2.01
C HIS A 309 0.07 -8.75 -2.42
N VAL A 310 -0.57 -8.09 -1.45
CA VAL A 310 -1.64 -7.12 -1.70
C VAL A 310 -1.06 -5.71 -1.64
N PHE A 311 -1.36 -4.88 -2.64
CA PHE A 311 -0.91 -3.49 -2.73
C PHE A 311 -2.00 -2.51 -3.19
N GLY A 312 -1.69 -1.21 -3.22
CA GLY A 312 -2.60 -0.09 -3.51
C GLY A 312 -2.04 0.96 -4.48
N HIS A 313 -2.41 2.23 -4.26
CA HIS A 313 -1.78 3.46 -4.79
C HIS A 313 -2.02 3.78 -6.27
N SER A 314 -1.84 2.81 -7.17
CA SER A 314 -1.82 3.08 -8.61
C SER A 314 -3.21 3.33 -9.22
N HIS A 315 -4.27 2.97 -8.50
CA HIS A 315 -5.65 2.86 -8.98
C HIS A 315 -5.77 2.09 -10.30
N ARG A 316 -4.98 1.04 -10.53
CA ARG A 316 -5.11 0.18 -11.71
C ARG A 316 -5.16 -1.26 -11.24
N PRO A 317 -6.31 -1.94 -11.38
CA PRO A 317 -6.45 -3.31 -10.91
C PRO A 317 -5.35 -4.22 -11.49
N LYS A 318 -4.79 -5.06 -10.63
CA LYS A 318 -3.75 -6.04 -10.98
C LYS A 318 -4.04 -7.35 -10.24
N ASP A 319 -3.85 -8.46 -10.91
CA ASP A 319 -3.86 -9.80 -10.31
C ASP A 319 -2.98 -10.69 -11.19
N PHE A 320 -1.74 -10.94 -10.79
CA PHE A 320 -0.80 -11.68 -11.62
C PHE A 320 0.27 -12.38 -10.78
N GLU A 321 0.89 -13.41 -11.34
CA GLU A 321 2.05 -14.05 -10.73
C GLU A 321 3.34 -13.57 -11.37
N TYR A 322 4.32 -13.21 -10.55
CA TYR A 322 5.65 -12.85 -11.02
C TYR A 322 6.71 -13.37 -10.05
N ARG A 323 7.59 -14.23 -10.58
CA ARG A 323 8.69 -14.87 -9.84
C ARG A 323 8.23 -15.51 -8.52
N GLY A 324 7.17 -16.32 -8.58
CA GLY A 324 6.65 -17.12 -7.45
C GLY A 324 5.80 -16.35 -6.42
N VAL A 325 5.53 -15.06 -6.66
CA VAL A 325 4.65 -14.23 -5.82
C VAL A 325 3.44 -13.81 -6.65
N ARG A 326 2.24 -13.97 -6.10
CA ARG A 326 1.02 -13.39 -6.69
C ARG A 326 0.79 -12.00 -6.15
N TYR A 327 0.64 -11.03 -7.04
CA TYR A 327 0.41 -9.63 -6.75
C TYR A 327 -1.06 -9.31 -7.00
N ILE A 328 -1.73 -8.71 -6.02
CA ILE A 328 -3.15 -8.34 -6.10
C ILE A 328 -3.30 -6.87 -5.74
N HIS A 329 -3.97 -6.12 -6.61
CA HIS A 329 -4.42 -4.75 -6.38
C HIS A 329 -5.88 -4.65 -6.77
N ASN A 330 -6.74 -4.45 -5.77
CA ASN A 330 -8.18 -4.29 -5.95
C ASN A 330 -8.61 -2.88 -5.49
N PRO A 331 -8.42 -1.84 -6.31
CA PRO A 331 -8.76 -0.47 -5.95
C PRO A 331 -10.25 -0.16 -6.16
N LEU A 332 -10.87 0.51 -5.18
CA LEU A 332 -12.14 1.20 -5.42
C LEU A 332 -11.93 2.43 -6.33
N GLY A 333 -10.79 3.11 -6.16
CA GLY A 333 -10.40 4.28 -6.95
C GLY A 333 -11.33 5.48 -6.76
N LYS A 334 -11.08 6.56 -7.50
CA LYS A 334 -11.91 7.76 -7.46
C LYS A 334 -13.20 7.56 -8.28
N PRO A 335 -14.32 8.24 -7.93
CA PRO A 335 -15.58 8.11 -8.67
C PRO A 335 -15.44 8.34 -10.18
N ARG A 336 -14.62 9.33 -10.57
CA ARG A 336 -14.36 9.63 -11.98
C ARG A 336 -13.63 8.47 -12.68
N GLU A 337 -12.63 7.87 -12.04
CA GLU A 337 -11.87 6.76 -12.61
C GLU A 337 -12.77 5.53 -12.80
N ARG A 338 -13.67 5.26 -11.85
CA ARG A 338 -14.72 4.24 -12.01
C ARG A 338 -15.66 4.54 -13.17
N THR A 339 -16.14 5.77 -13.27
CA THR A 339 -17.03 6.20 -14.38
C THR A 339 -16.33 6.07 -15.74
N LEU A 340 -15.02 6.26 -15.80
CA LEU A 340 -14.21 6.11 -17.01
C LEU A 340 -13.74 4.66 -17.26
N HIS A 341 -14.08 3.72 -16.38
CA HIS A 341 -13.68 2.30 -16.43
C HIS A 341 -12.15 2.11 -16.43
N MET A 342 -11.43 3.01 -15.77
CA MET A 342 -9.99 2.89 -15.55
C MET A 342 -9.66 1.96 -14.36
N VAL A 343 -10.65 1.79 -13.49
CA VAL A 343 -10.76 0.78 -12.44
C VAL A 343 -12.05 -0.01 -12.67
N ASN A 344 -12.26 -1.09 -11.92
CA ASN A 344 -13.48 -1.89 -12.04
C ASN A 344 -14.73 -1.08 -11.60
N PRO A 345 -15.71 -0.82 -12.50
CA PRO A 345 -16.92 -0.09 -12.14
C PRO A 345 -17.79 -0.88 -11.16
N ASN A 346 -17.70 -2.21 -11.18
CA ASN A 346 -18.42 -3.14 -10.30
C ASN A 346 -17.45 -3.79 -9.30
N VAL A 347 -16.53 -3.00 -8.75
CA VAL A 347 -15.60 -3.47 -7.71
C VAL A 347 -16.38 -4.05 -6.52
N THR A 348 -15.85 -5.14 -5.97
CA THR A 348 -16.38 -5.85 -4.80
C THR A 348 -15.24 -6.14 -3.83
N PHE A 349 -15.56 -6.65 -2.64
CA PHE A 349 -14.56 -7.25 -1.77
C PHE A 349 -14.07 -8.56 -2.42
N GLN A 350 -12.83 -8.58 -2.91
CA GLN A 350 -12.28 -9.74 -3.61
C GLN A 350 -11.82 -10.78 -2.58
N CYS A 351 -12.39 -11.99 -2.60
CA CYS A 351 -11.93 -13.10 -1.77
C CYS A 351 -10.64 -13.70 -2.37
N ILE A 352 -9.59 -13.83 -1.57
CA ILE A 352 -8.25 -14.23 -2.03
C ILE A 352 -7.69 -15.45 -1.29
N TRP A 353 -8.26 -15.79 -0.14
CA TRP A 353 -7.83 -16.95 0.65
C TRP A 353 -9.00 -17.56 1.44
N ASN A 354 -9.03 -18.88 1.53
CA ASN A 354 -9.88 -19.66 2.43
C ASN A 354 -8.98 -20.40 3.43
N VAL A 355 -9.06 -20.01 4.70
CA VAL A 355 -8.23 -20.53 5.80
C VAL A 355 -8.69 -21.94 6.22
N GLU A 356 -9.94 -22.31 5.98
CA GLU A 356 -10.53 -23.60 6.36
C GLU A 356 -10.49 -24.66 5.24
N GLU A 357 -10.29 -24.25 3.99
CA GLU A 357 -10.30 -25.13 2.82
C GLU A 357 -8.94 -25.13 2.10
N GLN A 358 -8.93 -25.00 0.77
CA GLN A 358 -7.74 -25.14 -0.09
C GLN A 358 -6.69 -24.02 0.00
N GLY A 359 -6.89 -23.01 0.84
CA GLY A 359 -5.99 -21.86 0.90
C GLY A 359 -6.30 -20.84 -0.20
N GLU A 360 -5.39 -20.66 -1.15
CA GLU A 360 -5.51 -19.60 -2.15
C GLU A 360 -6.79 -19.70 -3.01
N ILE A 361 -7.42 -18.56 -3.24
CA ILE A 361 -8.54 -18.43 -4.20
C ILE A 361 -8.03 -17.70 -5.43
N SER A 362 -7.98 -18.38 -6.57
CA SER A 362 -7.53 -17.82 -7.84
C SER A 362 -8.50 -16.76 -8.38
N GLY A 363 -7.94 -15.72 -9.00
CA GLY A 363 -8.66 -14.70 -9.75
C GLY A 363 -8.25 -14.69 -11.23
N PRO A 364 -8.93 -13.91 -12.09
CA PRO A 364 -8.48 -13.73 -13.47
C PRO A 364 -7.14 -12.99 -13.50
N THR A 365 -6.26 -13.34 -14.43
CA THR A 365 -5.00 -12.61 -14.61
C THR A 365 -5.27 -11.21 -15.16
N VAL A 366 -4.89 -10.18 -14.40
CA VAL A 366 -4.98 -8.76 -14.78
C VAL A 366 -3.57 -8.15 -14.77
N LEU A 367 -3.05 -7.88 -15.96
CA LEU A 367 -1.80 -7.14 -16.16
C LEU A 367 -2.09 -5.68 -16.49
N ARG A 368 -3.08 -5.42 -17.34
CA ARG A 368 -3.39 -4.08 -17.81
C ARG A 368 -4.90 -3.91 -17.97
N TYR A 369 -5.55 -3.63 -16.84
CA TYR A 369 -7.02 -3.60 -16.73
C TYR A 369 -7.70 -2.75 -17.79
N TRP A 370 -7.18 -1.54 -18.05
CA TRP A 370 -7.82 -0.57 -18.93
C TRP A 370 -7.99 -1.09 -20.37
N GLU A 371 -7.08 -1.94 -20.84
CA GLU A 371 -7.22 -2.62 -22.13
C GLU A 371 -8.02 -3.91 -22.02
N GLN A 372 -7.67 -4.78 -21.07
CA GLN A 372 -8.26 -6.12 -20.96
C GLN A 372 -9.77 -6.06 -20.65
N PHE A 373 -10.19 -5.08 -19.86
CA PHE A 373 -11.56 -4.97 -19.33
C PHE A 373 -12.17 -3.58 -19.50
N GLY A 374 -11.36 -2.52 -19.62
CA GLY A 374 -11.83 -1.14 -19.80
C GLY A 374 -12.17 -0.75 -21.25
N GLY A 375 -11.83 -1.59 -22.24
CA GLY A 375 -12.07 -1.32 -23.67
C GLY A 375 -11.03 -0.41 -24.34
N GLY A 376 -9.91 -0.13 -23.68
CA GLY A 376 -8.78 0.57 -24.27
C GLY A 376 -9.02 2.05 -24.58
N THR A 377 -8.19 2.60 -25.47
CA THR A 377 -8.10 4.06 -25.69
C THR A 377 -9.35 4.60 -26.37
N GLU A 378 -9.92 3.84 -27.30
CA GLU A 378 -11.12 4.24 -28.04
C GLU A 378 -12.33 4.36 -27.12
N ALA A 379 -12.62 3.33 -26.33
CA ALA A 379 -13.74 3.35 -25.40
C ALA A 379 -13.57 4.42 -24.31
N LEU A 380 -12.33 4.67 -23.86
CA LEU A 380 -12.03 5.76 -22.93
C LEU A 380 -12.32 7.13 -23.55
N ARG A 381 -11.93 7.36 -24.81
CA ARG A 381 -12.22 8.62 -25.52
C ARG A 381 -13.71 8.87 -25.64
N ASP A 382 -14.50 7.83 -25.90
CA ASP A 382 -15.95 7.97 -26.00
C ASP A 382 -16.58 8.34 -24.64
N ARG A 383 -16.21 7.64 -23.57
CA ARG A 383 -16.69 8.00 -22.21
C ARG A 383 -16.26 9.41 -21.78
N LEU A 384 -15.07 9.86 -22.18
CA LEU A 384 -14.61 11.23 -21.89
C LEU A 384 -15.48 12.32 -22.53
N LYS A 385 -16.20 12.04 -23.63
CA LYS A 385 -17.16 12.98 -24.24
C LYS A 385 -18.41 13.17 -23.38
N GLU A 386 -18.79 12.13 -22.63
CA GLU A 386 -20.03 12.09 -21.84
C GLU A 386 -19.82 12.54 -20.38
N VAL A 387 -18.63 12.28 -19.82
CA VAL A 387 -18.31 12.59 -18.43
C VAL A 387 -17.80 14.03 -18.32
N LYS A 388 -18.63 14.91 -17.72
CA LYS A 388 -18.26 16.30 -17.36
C LYS A 388 -16.86 16.34 -16.77
N GLY A 389 -16.03 17.27 -17.21
CA GLY A 389 -14.67 17.39 -16.71
C GLY A 389 -14.61 17.61 -15.19
N GLY A 390 -13.54 17.11 -14.55
CA GLY A 390 -13.36 17.17 -13.10
C GLY A 390 -13.07 18.58 -12.58
N ARG A 391 -12.80 18.72 -11.28
CA ARG A 391 -12.46 20.02 -10.64
C ARG A 391 -11.29 20.77 -11.29
N TYR A 392 -10.51 20.08 -12.13
CA TYR A 392 -9.38 20.61 -12.90
C TYR A 392 -9.65 20.79 -14.41
N SER A 393 -10.90 20.64 -14.88
CA SER A 393 -11.24 20.74 -16.30
C SER A 393 -11.66 22.13 -16.76
N ARG A 394 -11.46 23.18 -15.95
CA ARG A 394 -11.73 24.56 -16.37
C ARG A 394 -10.45 25.19 -16.91
N SER A 395 -10.25 25.09 -18.22
CA SER A 395 -9.66 26.16 -19.05
C SER A 395 -9.54 25.68 -20.49
N SER A 396 -10.56 25.90 -21.31
CA SER A 396 -10.41 25.90 -22.77
C SER A 396 -11.35 26.89 -23.46
N ASP A 397 -11.65 28.02 -22.80
CA ASP A 397 -12.40 29.13 -23.43
C ASP A 397 -11.79 30.48 -23.04
N THR A 398 -10.55 30.71 -23.48
CA THR A 398 -10.07 32.05 -23.84
C THR A 398 -9.03 31.92 -24.95
N LYS A 399 -9.31 32.57 -26.08
CA LYS A 399 -8.56 32.56 -27.33
C LYS A 399 -7.14 33.14 -27.20
N ASN A 400 -6.24 32.60 -28.03
CA ASN A 400 -4.95 33.11 -28.52
C ASN A 400 -3.76 33.18 -27.55
N SER A 401 -2.93 32.12 -27.50
CA SER A 401 -1.64 32.05 -28.22
C SER A 401 -0.80 30.87 -27.69
N SER A 402 -0.45 29.94 -28.59
CA SER A 402 0.71 29.01 -28.55
C SER A 402 0.99 28.17 -27.27
N GLN A 403 0.98 26.85 -27.50
CA GLN A 403 1.70 25.76 -26.81
C GLN A 403 0.96 24.91 -25.75
N SER A 404 0.75 23.66 -26.19
CA SER A 404 0.69 22.38 -25.46
C SER A 404 -0.33 22.19 -24.34
N THR A 405 -1.43 21.55 -24.74
CA THR A 405 -2.50 20.94 -23.96
C THR A 405 -1.98 19.87 -22.99
N VAL A 406 -2.25 20.06 -21.70
CA VAL A 406 -2.04 19.12 -20.59
C VAL A 406 -3.30 18.25 -20.46
N TYR A 407 -3.15 16.92 -20.52
CA TYR A 407 -4.18 15.93 -20.19
C TYR A 407 -3.73 15.06 -19.02
#